data_AF-A0A8J3MYS5-F1
#
_entry.id   AF-A0A8J3MYS5-F1
#
_cell.length_a   1.000
_cell.length_b   1.000
_cell.length_c   1.000
_cell.angle_alpha   90.00
_cell.angle_beta   90.00
_cell.angle_gamma   90.00
#
_symmetry.space_group_name_H-M   'P 1'
#
loop_
_entity.id
_entity.type
_entity.pdbx_description
1 polymer ?
#
loop_
_entity_poly.entity_id
_entity_poly.type
_entity_poly.pdbx_seq_one_letter_code
_entity_poly.pdbx_strand_id
1 'polypeptide(L)' 'MSVLVKPGRGHVRRGYRGDVEYFAVYCPDNGKIYFAPIDDVPDGSKAKLRLRIPKNNQQQGILWAKCYEL' A
#
# COMPACT_ATOMS: atom_id res chain seq x y z
N MET A 1 -17.23 25.48 -32.53
CA MET A 1 -18.01 25.00 -31.36
C MET A 1 -17.10 24.13 -30.51
N SER A 2 -16.52 24.68 -29.44
CA SER A 2 -15.72 23.95 -28.47
C SER A 2 -16.63 23.41 -27.36
N VAL A 3 -16.72 22.08 -27.26
CA VAL A 3 -17.52 21.42 -26.23
C VAL A 3 -16.69 21.39 -24.94
N LEU A 4 -17.15 22.10 -23.91
CA LEU A 4 -16.59 22.03 -22.57
C LEU A 4 -17.01 20.68 -21.95
N VAL A 5 -16.10 19.70 -21.95
CA VAL A 5 -16.28 18.45 -21.23
C VAL A 5 -16.14 18.74 -19.73
N LYS A 6 -17.24 18.62 -18.97
CA LYS A 6 -17.19 18.66 -17.50
C LYS A 6 -16.43 17.40 -17.03
N PRO A 7 -15.31 17.52 -16.28
CA PRO A 7 -14.67 16.34 -15.72
C PRO A 7 -15.66 15.68 -14.74
N GLY A 8 -15.86 14.36 -14.88
CA GLY A 8 -16.61 13.59 -13.89
C GLY A 8 -15.95 13.75 -12.51
N ARG A 9 -16.75 13.77 -11.43
CA ARG A 9 -16.20 13.84 -10.07
C ARG A 9 -15.27 12.64 -9.85
N GLY A 10 -13.96 12.89 -9.81
CA GLY A 10 -12.97 11.86 -9.52
C GLY A 10 -13.20 11.27 -8.13
N HIS A 11 -13.00 9.97 -7.99
CA HIS A 11 -13.05 9.31 -6.68
C HIS A 11 -11.79 9.68 -5.89
N VAL A 12 -11.92 10.57 -4.90
CA VAL A 12 -10.82 10.91 -3.99
C VAL A 12 -10.63 9.76 -3.01
N ARG A 13 -9.43 9.20 -2.96
CA ARG A 13 -9.04 8.23 -1.94
C ARG A 13 -8.37 8.98 -0.80
N ARG A 14 -8.85 8.76 0.42
CA ARG A 14 -8.24 9.28 1.64
C ARG A 14 -7.28 8.21 2.19
N GLY A 15 -6.05 8.60 2.52
CA GLY A 15 -5.13 7.74 3.28
C GLY A 15 -5.41 7.81 4.78
N TYR A 16 -4.52 7.21 5.58
CA TYR A 16 -4.68 7.08 7.03
C TYR A 16 -3.59 7.82 7.82
N ARG A 17 -2.81 8.70 7.16
CA ARG A 17 -1.78 9.49 7.84
C ARG A 17 -2.39 10.37 8.92
N GLY A 18 -1.88 10.25 10.14
CA GLY A 18 -2.40 10.95 11.33
C GLY A 18 -3.60 10.27 11.99
N ASP A 19 -4.20 9.25 11.36
CA ASP A 19 -5.28 8.45 11.94
C ASP A 19 -4.75 7.16 12.59
N VAL A 20 -3.63 6.61 12.09
CA VAL A 20 -2.96 5.40 12.62
C VAL A 20 -1.44 5.50 12.48
N GLU A 21 -0.70 4.80 13.33
CA GLU A 21 0.76 4.68 13.27
C GLU A 21 1.22 3.45 12.46
N TYR A 22 0.48 2.34 12.55
CA TYR A 22 0.85 1.06 11.91
C TYR A 22 -0.35 0.33 11.30
N PHE A 23 -0.08 -0.42 10.23
CA PHE A 23 -0.96 -1.45 9.71
C PHE A 23 -0.47 -2.84 10.10
N ALA A 24 -1.30 -3.58 10.85
CA ALA A 24 -1.09 -4.99 11.09
C ALA A 24 -1.70 -5.82 9.94
N VAL A 25 -0.89 -6.62 9.27
CA VAL A 25 -1.29 -7.49 8.16
C VAL A 25 -1.05 -8.93 8.54
N TYR A 26 -2.13 -9.70 8.71
CA TYR A 26 -2.05 -11.13 8.96
C TYR A 26 -1.96 -11.91 7.64
N CYS A 27 -1.01 -12.83 7.55
CA CYS A 27 -0.91 -13.76 6.42
C CYS A 27 -1.25 -15.18 6.88
N PRO A 28 -2.39 -15.76 6.46
CA PRO A 28 -2.80 -17.09 6.89
C PRO A 28 -1.89 -18.19 6.37
N ASP A 29 -1.22 -17.98 5.23
CA ASP A 29 -0.36 -18.99 4.59
C ASP A 29 0.88 -19.34 5.44
N ASN A 30 1.38 -18.39 6.24
CA ASN A 30 2.53 -18.58 7.11
C ASN A 30 2.24 -18.34 8.60
N GLY A 31 1.00 -17.97 8.95
CA GLY A 31 0.56 -17.71 10.32
C GLY A 31 1.22 -16.49 10.97
N LYS A 32 1.87 -15.60 10.20
CA LYS A 32 2.59 -14.44 10.73
C LYS A 32 1.77 -13.16 10.61
N ILE A 33 2.04 -12.23 11.52
CA ILE A 33 1.53 -10.86 11.50
C ILE A 33 2.70 -9.93 11.17
N TYR A 34 2.47 -9.01 10.24
CA TYR A 34 3.44 -8.04 9.78
C TYR A 34 2.98 -6.62 10.14
N PHE A 35 3.86 -5.81 10.72
CA PHE A 35 3.55 -4.43 11.11
C PHE A 35 4.23 -3.43 10.18
N ALA A 36 3.45 -2.82 9.28
CA ALA A 36 3.96 -1.78 8.37
C ALA A 36 3.67 -0.39 8.94
N PRO A 37 4.69 0.47 9.17
CA PRO A 37 4.48 1.84 9.60
C PRO A 37 3.78 2.66 8.51
N ILE A 38 2.93 3.60 8.92
CA ILE A 38 2.18 4.48 8.00
C ILE A 38 3.09 5.31 7.09
N ASP A 39 4.32 5.60 7.54
CA ASP A 39 5.31 6.37 6.78
C ASP A 39 5.81 5.62 5.54
N ASP A 40 5.89 4.29 5.61
CA ASP A 40 6.28 3.44 4.50
C ASP A 40 5.11 3.13 3.54
N VAL A 41 3.88 3.44 3.96
CA VAL A 41 2.66 3.17 3.18
C VAL A 41 2.28 4.42 2.34
N PRO A 42 2.08 4.26 1.02
CA PRO A 42 1.70 5.38 0.17
C PRO A 42 0.28 5.89 0.48
N ASP A 43 0.17 7.20 0.69
CA ASP A 43 -1.10 7.85 1.01
C ASP A 43 -2.10 7.79 -0.16
N GLY A 44 -3.38 7.58 0.15
CA GLY A 44 -4.46 7.54 -0.86
C GLY A 44 -4.36 6.39 -1.89
N SER A 45 -3.49 5.40 -1.69
CA SER A 45 -3.28 4.31 -2.64
C SER A 45 -3.17 2.93 -1.97
N LYS A 46 -2.98 1.88 -2.78
CA LYS A 46 -2.86 0.50 -2.28
C LYS A 46 -1.39 0.18 -2.06
N ALA A 47 -1.06 -0.32 -0.87
CA ALA A 47 0.22 -0.96 -0.58
C ALA A 47 0.14 -2.48 -0.80
N LYS A 48 1.28 -3.10 -1.11
CA LYS A 48 1.40 -4.56 -1.23
C LYS A 48 2.64 -5.04 -0.50
N LEU A 49 2.44 -5.76 0.60
CA LEU A 49 3.50 -6.46 1.31
C LEU A 49 3.90 -7.72 0.53
N ARG A 50 5.20 -7.88 0.25
CA ARG A 50 5.74 -8.98 -0.56
C ARG A 50 6.49 -9.99 0.30
N LEU A 51 6.02 -11.23 0.27
CA LEU A 51 6.66 -12.40 0.89
C LEU A 51 7.69 -13.08 -0.02
N ARG A 52 7.49 -12.99 -1.34
CA ARG A 52 8.30 -13.69 -2.35
C ARG A 52 8.83 -12.72 -3.40
N ILE A 53 9.98 -13.09 -3.98
CA ILE A 53 10.64 -12.35 -5.04
C ILE A 53 9.69 -12.17 -6.24
N PRO A 54 9.58 -10.95 -6.80
CA PRO A 54 8.76 -10.70 -7.98
C PRO A 54 9.36 -11.35 -9.23
N LYS A 55 8.50 -11.86 -10.11
CA LYS A 55 8.92 -12.53 -11.36
C LYS A 55 9.66 -11.61 -12.34
N ASN A 56 9.40 -10.29 -12.29
CA ASN A 56 10.00 -9.30 -13.19
C ASN A 56 11.22 -8.58 -12.57
N ASN A 57 11.88 -9.19 -11.58
CA ASN A 57 13.03 -8.59 -10.87
C ASN A 57 12.82 -7.14 -10.39
N GLN A 58 11.56 -6.75 -10.13
CA GLN A 58 11.27 -5.46 -9.54
C GLN A 58 11.95 -5.41 -8.16
N GLN A 59 12.70 -4.35 -7.88
CA GLN A 59 13.38 -4.17 -6.59
C GLN A 59 12.97 -2.88 -5.90
N GLN A 60 12.60 -1.85 -6.68
CA GLN A 60 12.22 -0.55 -6.16
C GLN A 60 10.74 -0.50 -5.74
N GLY A 61 10.48 0.20 -4.63
CA GLY A 61 9.12 0.42 -4.10
C GLY A 61 8.45 -0.83 -3.53
N ILE A 62 9.23 -1.84 -3.15
CA ILE A 62 8.70 -3.08 -2.57
C ILE A 62 8.76 -3.01 -1.05
N LEU A 63 7.59 -3.13 -0.45
CA LEU A 63 7.45 -3.38 0.98
C LEU A 63 7.74 -4.85 1.25
N TRP A 64 8.98 -5.14 1.65
CA TRP A 64 9.42 -6.49 1.95
C TRP A 64 8.90 -6.95 3.31
N ALA A 65 8.14 -8.04 3.32
CA ALA A 65 7.55 -8.58 4.54
C ALA A 65 8.58 -8.85 5.64
N LYS A 66 9.77 -9.34 5.27
CA LYS A 66 10.89 -9.60 6.19
C LYS A 66 11.36 -8.37 7.00
N CYS A 67 11.11 -7.15 6.51
CA CYS A 67 11.50 -5.93 7.21
C CYS A 67 10.51 -5.53 8.32
N TYR A 68 9.38 -6.22 8.38
CA TYR A 68 8.23 -5.91 9.25
C TYR A 68 7.80 -7.15 10.06
N GLU A 69 8.64 -8.19 10.12
CA GLU A 69 8.47 -9.31 11.04
C GLU A 69 8.90 -8.89 12.44
N LEU A 70 8.13 -9.29 13.45
CA LEU A 70 8.56 -9.31 14.85
C LEU A 70 9.40 -10.57 15.11
#